data_AF-A0A101JR76-F1
#
_entry.id   AF-A0A101JR76-F1
#
_cell.length_a   1.000
_cell.length_b   1.000
_cell.length_c   1.000
_cell.angle_alpha   90.00
_cell.angle_beta   90.00
_cell.angle_gamma   90.00
#
_symmetry.space_group_name_H-M   'P 1'
#
loop_
_entity.id
_entity.type
_entity.pdbx_description
1 polymer ?
#
loop_
_entity_poly.entity_id
_entity_poly.type
_entity_poly.pdbx_seq_one_letter_code
_entity_poly.pdbx_strand_id
1 'polypeptide(L)'
;MADLVPVIGPDDLARAVRAMGETLEPLLDRDWSVPAGTLDWSCRATLAHIGHDLLAYALQVAGQAQHAYLPADLRIRDEATMAEVLTIVEGCGALLVATLRAAGPDVRAWHFGPSDTSGFAALGVAEIILHVYDISRGLQAPWWPPAKFSSRVLARLAPDATAEQQRATGRRQHSTQVLLRYTGRVGDPVPWRWQVPPVPPLIAPPRHTCPCCGHVTLTARGAFEICDECWWEDDGQDDHDSADVHGGPNGDLSLDEARRRYVAKGRGRTLRPR
;
A
#
# COMPACT_ATOMS: atom_id res chain seq x y z
N MET A 1 17.79 17.94 4.48
CA MET A 1 17.32 16.74 3.76
C MET A 1 16.09 16.26 4.51
N ALA A 2 14.90 16.37 3.93
CA ALA A 2 13.70 15.82 4.56
C ALA A 2 13.85 14.29 4.58
N ASP A 3 13.84 13.69 5.77
CA ASP A 3 13.88 12.23 5.91
C ASP A 3 12.71 11.64 5.14
N LEU A 4 13.01 10.90 4.07
CA LEU A 4 12.03 10.17 3.28
C LEU A 4 11.41 9.09 4.18
N VAL A 5 10.22 9.35 4.72
CA VAL A 5 9.46 8.37 5.47
C VAL A 5 9.13 7.22 4.51
N PRO A 6 9.53 5.96 4.79
CA PRO A 6 9.21 4.84 3.92
C PRO A 6 7.69 4.72 3.79
N VAL A 7 7.22 4.66 2.54
CA VAL A 7 5.79 4.54 2.23
C VAL A 7 5.24 3.26 2.87
N ILE A 8 4.12 3.38 3.58
CA ILE A 8 3.41 2.24 4.16
C ILE A 8 2.97 1.28 3.05
N GLY A 9 3.18 -0.02 3.24
CA GLY A 9 2.99 -1.00 2.17
C GLY A 9 2.58 -2.40 2.65
N PRO A 10 2.58 -3.39 1.74
CA PRO A 10 2.09 -4.74 2.01
C PRO A 10 2.77 -5.42 3.20
N ASP A 11 4.05 -5.14 3.44
CA ASP A 11 4.78 -5.71 4.57
C ASP A 11 4.38 -5.10 5.92
N ASP A 12 3.96 -3.83 5.94
CA ASP A 12 3.39 -3.25 7.16
C ASP A 12 2.03 -3.89 7.46
N LEU A 13 1.21 -4.09 6.44
CA LEU A 13 -0.07 -4.78 6.57
C LEU A 13 0.12 -6.21 7.06
N ALA A 14 1.05 -6.97 6.47
CA ALA A 14 1.36 -8.34 6.91
C ALA A 14 1.81 -8.39 8.39
N ARG A 15 2.58 -7.40 8.84
CA ARG A 15 2.97 -7.28 10.26
C ARG A 15 1.78 -6.89 11.14
N ALA A 16 0.86 -6.06 10.67
CA ALA A 16 -0.35 -5.70 11.41
C ALA A 16 -1.29 -6.91 11.57
N VAL A 17 -1.48 -7.70 10.51
CA VAL A 17 -2.26 -8.95 10.56
C VAL A 17 -1.67 -9.92 11.59
N ARG A 18 -0.34 -10.12 11.57
CA ARG A 18 0.33 -10.96 12.57
C ARG A 18 0.15 -10.42 13.99
N ALA A 19 0.32 -9.11 14.19
CA ALA A 19 0.17 -8.50 15.51
C ALA A 19 -1.27 -8.61 16.05
N MET A 20 -2.27 -8.58 15.17
CA MET A 20 -3.67 -8.85 15.53
C MET A 20 -3.84 -10.29 16.05
N GLY A 21 -3.36 -11.29 15.30
CA GLY A 21 -3.39 -12.69 15.74
C GLY A 21 -2.71 -12.89 17.10
N GLU A 22 -1.46 -12.43 17.24
CA GLU A 22 -0.68 -12.51 18.48
C GLU A 22 -1.36 -11.81 19.67
N THR A 23 -2.17 -10.78 19.43
CA THR A 23 -2.90 -10.05 20.48
C THR A 23 -4.20 -10.73 20.86
N LEU A 24 -4.94 -11.28 19.90
CA LEU A 24 -6.32 -11.75 20.09
C LEU A 24 -6.41 -13.25 20.39
N GLU A 25 -5.46 -14.06 19.92
CA GLU A 25 -5.44 -15.52 20.17
C GLU A 25 -5.49 -15.89 21.66
N PRO A 26 -4.77 -15.20 22.58
CA PRO A 26 -4.87 -15.48 24.01
C PRO A 26 -6.22 -15.12 24.65
N LEU A 27 -7.10 -14.45 23.92
CA LEU A 27 -8.38 -13.91 24.40
C LEU A 27 -9.59 -14.68 23.87
N LEU A 28 -9.40 -15.77 23.11
CA LEU A 28 -10.49 -16.48 22.42
C LEU A 28 -11.53 -17.09 23.39
N ASP A 29 -11.13 -17.44 24.61
CA ASP A 29 -12.03 -18.00 25.65
C ASP A 29 -12.83 -16.93 26.42
N ARG A 30 -12.65 -15.64 26.10
CA ARG A 30 -13.41 -14.53 26.74
C ARG A 30 -14.81 -14.41 26.15
N ASP A 31 -15.65 -13.61 26.79
CA ASP A 31 -16.95 -13.24 26.23
C ASP A 31 -16.78 -12.17 25.14
N TRP A 32 -16.94 -12.56 23.87
CA TRP A 32 -16.83 -11.68 22.71
C TRP A 32 -18.16 -11.00 22.33
N SER A 33 -19.24 -11.24 23.08
CA SER A 33 -20.53 -10.56 22.88
C SER A 33 -20.57 -9.16 23.50
N VAL A 34 -19.62 -8.85 24.39
CA VAL A 34 -19.50 -7.53 25.03
C VAL A 34 -19.13 -6.43 24.02
N PRO A 35 -19.51 -5.16 24.29
CA PRO A 35 -19.12 -4.02 23.45
C PRO A 35 -17.59 -3.88 23.28
N ALA A 36 -17.16 -3.52 22.07
CA ALA A 36 -15.78 -3.23 21.75
C ALA A 36 -15.40 -1.81 22.20
N GLY A 37 -14.99 -1.67 23.45
CA GLY A 37 -14.57 -0.40 24.01
C GLY A 37 -15.75 0.57 24.13
N THR A 38 -15.75 1.63 23.32
CA THR A 38 -16.83 2.63 23.28
C THR A 38 -17.77 2.46 22.08
N LEU A 39 -17.59 1.40 21.27
CA LEU A 39 -18.45 1.11 20.14
C LEU A 39 -19.74 0.42 20.61
N ASP A 40 -20.84 0.65 19.88
CA ASP A 40 -22.09 -0.10 20.06
C ASP A 40 -21.99 -1.56 19.57
N TRP A 41 -20.94 -1.87 18.80
CA TRP A 41 -20.69 -3.20 18.25
C TRP A 41 -20.01 -4.09 19.28
N SER A 42 -20.33 -5.38 19.26
CA SER A 42 -19.62 -6.36 20.08
C SER A 42 -18.20 -6.59 19.58
N CYS A 43 -17.30 -7.06 20.45
CA CYS A 43 -15.95 -7.46 20.06
C CYS A 43 -15.95 -8.42 18.86
N ARG A 44 -16.89 -9.39 18.82
CA ARG A 44 -17.04 -10.30 17.67
C ARG A 44 -17.42 -9.55 16.38
N ALA A 45 -18.41 -8.67 16.46
CA ALA A 45 -18.86 -7.90 15.29
C ALA A 45 -17.75 -6.96 14.78
N THR A 46 -17.01 -6.33 15.69
CA THR A 46 -15.85 -5.50 15.35
C THR A 46 -14.73 -6.31 14.68
N LEU A 47 -14.46 -7.55 15.11
CA LEU A 47 -13.48 -8.40 14.42
C LEU A 47 -13.96 -8.81 13.02
N ALA A 48 -15.24 -9.16 12.88
CA ALA A 48 -15.83 -9.48 11.57
C ALA A 48 -15.77 -8.27 10.61
N HIS A 49 -15.97 -7.06 11.13
CA HIS A 49 -15.82 -5.82 10.36
C HIS A 49 -14.39 -5.63 9.80
N ILE A 50 -13.36 -5.89 10.60
CA ILE A 50 -11.97 -5.88 10.12
C ILE A 50 -11.84 -6.83 8.90
N GLY A 51 -12.39 -8.06 8.99
CA GLY A 51 -12.36 -9.01 7.89
C GLY A 51 -13.08 -8.51 6.64
N HIS A 52 -14.27 -7.93 6.81
CA HIS A 52 -15.06 -7.37 5.73
C HIS A 52 -14.29 -6.28 4.98
N ASP A 53 -13.71 -5.32 5.71
CA ASP A 53 -12.99 -4.21 5.11
C ASP A 53 -11.72 -4.68 4.40
N LEU A 54 -10.95 -5.58 5.01
CA LEU A 54 -9.76 -6.16 4.37
C LEU A 54 -10.11 -6.92 3.08
N LEU A 55 -11.20 -7.69 3.07
CA LEU A 55 -11.66 -8.38 1.87
C LEU A 55 -12.16 -7.40 0.81
N ALA A 56 -12.96 -6.40 1.20
CA ALA A 56 -13.47 -5.38 0.30
C ALA A 56 -12.31 -4.63 -0.36
N TYR A 57 -11.29 -4.22 0.40
CA TYR A 57 -10.07 -3.59 -0.13
C TYR A 57 -9.33 -4.50 -1.11
N ALA A 58 -9.21 -5.80 -0.81
CA ALA A 58 -8.57 -6.75 -1.71
C ALA A 58 -9.32 -6.83 -3.05
N LEU A 59 -10.65 -6.93 -2.99
CA LEU A 59 -11.51 -6.96 -4.19
C LEU A 59 -11.45 -5.66 -4.98
N GLN A 60 -11.42 -4.49 -4.31
CA GLN A 60 -11.28 -3.20 -4.99
C GLN A 60 -9.98 -3.13 -5.79
N VAL A 61 -8.86 -3.51 -5.18
CA VAL A 61 -7.54 -3.46 -5.86
C VAL A 61 -7.45 -4.52 -6.95
N ALA A 62 -7.86 -5.76 -6.69
CA ALA A 62 -7.81 -6.84 -7.67
C ALA A 62 -8.72 -6.55 -8.88
N GLY A 63 -9.92 -6.03 -8.63
CA GLY A 63 -10.90 -5.65 -9.66
C GLY A 63 -10.66 -4.26 -10.26
N GLN A 64 -9.69 -3.50 -9.76
CA GLN A 64 -9.41 -2.11 -10.13
C GLN A 64 -10.69 -1.25 -10.21
N ALA A 65 -11.58 -1.39 -9.22
CA ALA A 65 -12.87 -0.72 -9.22
C ALA A 65 -12.70 0.81 -9.19
N GLN A 66 -13.35 1.56 -10.09
CA GLN A 66 -13.06 2.99 -10.28
C GLN A 66 -14.08 3.94 -9.62
N HIS A 67 -15.28 3.48 -9.28
CA HIS A 67 -16.41 4.39 -8.99
C HIS A 67 -17.18 4.11 -7.70
N ALA A 68 -17.17 2.87 -7.22
CA ALA A 68 -17.89 2.44 -6.02
C ALA A 68 -17.23 1.17 -5.47
N TYR A 69 -17.65 0.75 -4.27
CA TYR A 69 -17.40 -0.62 -3.82
C TYR A 69 -18.08 -1.62 -4.73
N LEU A 70 -17.36 -2.69 -5.07
CA LEU A 70 -17.96 -3.86 -5.70
C LEU A 70 -19.08 -4.40 -4.78
N PRO A 71 -20.22 -4.86 -5.34
CA PRO A 71 -21.34 -5.37 -4.57
C PRO A 71 -21.07 -6.80 -4.07
N ALA A 72 -20.01 -6.96 -3.28
CA ALA A 72 -19.57 -8.20 -2.67
C ALA A 72 -19.40 -7.97 -1.16
N ASP A 73 -19.80 -8.95 -0.36
CA ASP A 73 -19.85 -8.83 1.10
C ASP A 73 -19.27 -10.08 1.77
N LEU A 74 -18.66 -9.89 2.95
CA LEU A 74 -18.18 -10.97 3.81
C LEU A 74 -19.23 -11.23 4.90
N ARG A 75 -19.88 -12.39 4.82
CA ARG A 75 -20.74 -12.88 5.90
C ARG A 75 -20.09 -14.05 6.62
N ILE A 76 -19.69 -13.83 7.86
CA ILE A 76 -19.26 -14.91 8.77
C ILE A 76 -20.51 -15.49 9.45
N ARG A 77 -20.64 -16.81 9.45
CA ARG A 77 -21.77 -17.52 10.08
C ARG A 77 -21.80 -17.27 11.59
N ASP A 78 -22.98 -17.21 12.18
CA ASP A 78 -23.15 -16.90 13.61
C ASP A 78 -22.62 -18.03 14.51
N GLU A 79 -22.65 -19.26 14.01
CA GLU A 79 -22.16 -20.46 14.71
C GLU A 79 -20.63 -20.59 14.69
N ALA A 80 -19.93 -19.76 13.91
CA ALA A 80 -18.48 -19.79 13.85
C ALA A 80 -17.87 -19.41 15.20
N THR A 81 -16.99 -20.29 15.69
CA THR A 81 -16.19 -20.08 16.90
C THR A 81 -15.26 -18.87 16.73
N MET A 82 -14.82 -18.27 17.84
CA MET A 82 -13.91 -17.12 17.75
C MET A 82 -12.57 -17.47 17.09
N ALA A 83 -12.10 -18.72 17.21
CA ALA A 83 -10.91 -19.19 16.50
C ALA A 83 -11.13 -19.17 14.97
N GLU A 84 -12.27 -19.68 14.50
CA GLU A 84 -12.63 -19.63 13.07
C GLU A 84 -12.81 -18.20 12.57
N VAL A 85 -13.44 -17.33 13.36
CA VAL A 85 -13.58 -15.91 13.03
C VAL A 85 -12.21 -15.27 12.87
N LEU A 86 -11.28 -15.48 13.81
CA LEU A 86 -9.93 -14.93 13.73
C LEU A 86 -9.19 -15.45 12.48
N THR A 87 -9.23 -16.76 12.21
CA THR A 87 -8.61 -17.35 11.02
C THR A 87 -9.19 -16.78 9.72
N ILE A 88 -10.51 -16.54 9.65
CA ILE A 88 -11.15 -15.91 8.47
C ILE A 88 -10.60 -14.50 8.28
N VAL A 89 -10.51 -13.69 9.33
CA VAL A 89 -10.03 -12.30 9.26
C VAL A 89 -8.54 -12.24 8.89
N GLU A 90 -7.72 -13.14 9.44
CA GLU A 90 -6.31 -13.29 9.02
C GLU A 90 -6.21 -13.68 7.54
N GLY A 91 -7.09 -14.56 7.05
CA GLY A 91 -7.21 -14.92 5.64
C GLY A 91 -7.56 -13.71 4.76
N CYS A 92 -8.52 -12.89 5.16
CA CYS A 92 -8.86 -11.64 4.47
C CYS A 92 -7.66 -10.68 4.42
N GLY A 93 -6.93 -10.54 5.52
CA GLY A 93 -5.68 -9.77 5.57
C GLY A 93 -4.61 -10.32 4.62
N ALA A 94 -4.43 -11.64 4.58
CA ALA A 94 -3.49 -12.29 3.67
C ALA A 94 -3.86 -12.09 2.19
N LEU A 95 -5.16 -12.12 1.85
CA LEU A 95 -5.66 -11.81 0.50
C LEU A 95 -5.34 -10.37 0.10
N LEU A 96 -5.54 -9.40 1.00
CA LEU A 96 -5.17 -8.01 0.73
C LEU A 96 -3.66 -7.86 0.55
N VAL A 97 -2.85 -8.46 1.43
CA VAL A 97 -1.38 -8.45 1.28
C VAL A 97 -0.94 -9.03 -0.06
N ALA A 98 -1.47 -10.18 -0.46
CA ALA A 98 -1.14 -10.82 -1.73
C ALA A 98 -1.53 -9.93 -2.92
N THR A 99 -2.74 -9.36 -2.87
CA THR A 99 -3.25 -8.47 -3.92
C THR A 99 -2.37 -7.22 -4.07
N LEU A 100 -1.99 -6.57 -2.96
CA LEU A 100 -1.15 -5.38 -3.00
C LEU A 100 0.27 -5.68 -3.48
N ARG A 101 0.80 -6.89 -3.23
CA ARG A 101 2.11 -7.33 -3.76
C ARG A 101 2.06 -7.60 -5.27
N ALA A 102 0.93 -8.10 -5.77
CA ALA A 102 0.75 -8.37 -7.19
C ALA A 102 0.40 -7.11 -8.00
N ALA A 103 -0.16 -6.09 -7.36
CA ALA A 103 -0.55 -4.84 -8.00
C ALA A 103 0.67 -4.02 -8.47
N GLY A 104 0.65 -3.59 -9.73
CA GLY A 104 1.65 -2.67 -10.27
C GLY A 104 1.57 -1.26 -9.64
N PRO A 105 2.63 -0.44 -9.78
CA PRO A 105 2.71 0.89 -9.16
C PRO A 105 1.62 1.88 -9.64
N ASP A 106 1.07 1.64 -10.83
CA ASP A 106 0.04 2.49 -11.44
C ASP A 106 -1.40 2.07 -11.08
N VAL A 107 -1.57 0.94 -10.38
CA VAL A 107 -2.90 0.46 -9.99
C VAL A 107 -3.58 1.47 -9.06
N ARG A 108 -4.80 1.83 -9.40
CA ARG A 108 -5.69 2.67 -8.57
C ARG A 108 -7.04 1.98 -8.44
N ALA A 109 -7.63 2.07 -7.25
CA ALA A 109 -8.99 1.60 -6.99
C ALA A 109 -9.74 2.54 -6.05
N TRP A 110 -11.06 2.42 -6.02
CA TRP A 110 -11.96 3.35 -5.36
C TRP A 110 -12.11 3.06 -3.86
N HIS A 111 -12.00 4.10 -3.05
CA HIS A 111 -12.35 4.16 -1.64
C HIS A 111 -12.80 5.61 -1.33
N PHE A 112 -14.06 5.95 -1.65
CA PHE A 112 -14.57 7.33 -1.58
C PHE A 112 -13.68 8.35 -2.33
N GLY A 113 -13.07 7.88 -3.42
CA GLY A 113 -12.01 8.55 -4.19
C GLY A 113 -10.96 7.53 -4.66
N PRO A 114 -10.16 7.84 -5.69
CA PRO A 114 -9.09 6.94 -6.12
C PRO A 114 -8.01 6.82 -5.04
N SER A 115 -7.54 5.60 -4.77
CA SER A 115 -6.42 5.32 -3.89
C SER A 115 -5.41 4.38 -4.56
N ASP A 116 -4.15 4.52 -4.16
CA ASP A 116 -3.05 3.66 -4.59
C ASP A 116 -2.84 2.49 -3.61
N THR A 117 -1.93 1.58 -3.96
CA THR A 117 -1.60 0.41 -3.13
C THR A 117 -1.12 0.78 -1.73
N SER A 118 -0.41 1.91 -1.58
CA SER A 118 0.00 2.43 -0.26
C SER A 118 -1.17 2.93 0.57
N GLY A 119 -2.17 3.53 -0.07
CA GLY A 119 -3.41 3.97 0.57
C GLY A 119 -4.20 2.79 1.11
N PHE A 120 -4.39 1.75 0.30
CA PHE A 120 -5.05 0.51 0.75
C PHE A 120 -4.25 -0.24 1.83
N ALA A 121 -2.92 -0.24 1.76
CA ALA A 121 -2.10 -0.77 2.85
C ALA A 121 -2.31 0.02 4.15
N ALA A 122 -2.36 1.36 4.08
CA ALA A 122 -2.59 2.21 5.24
C ALA A 122 -4.00 2.05 5.82
N LEU A 123 -5.02 1.94 4.97
CA LEU A 123 -6.40 1.69 5.37
C LEU A 123 -6.50 0.34 6.09
N GLY A 124 -5.96 -0.74 5.52
CA GLY A 124 -5.96 -2.05 6.16
C GLY A 124 -5.22 -2.06 7.51
N VAL A 125 -4.06 -1.40 7.60
CA VAL A 125 -3.34 -1.25 8.88
C VAL A 125 -4.17 -0.43 9.88
N ALA A 126 -4.83 0.64 9.44
CA ALA A 126 -5.67 1.47 10.29
C ALA A 126 -6.85 0.66 10.86
N GLU A 127 -7.59 -0.05 10.00
CA GLU A 127 -8.71 -0.90 10.44
C GLU A 127 -8.26 -1.91 11.50
N ILE A 128 -7.15 -2.60 11.25
CA ILE A 128 -6.61 -3.57 12.20
C ILE A 128 -6.25 -2.91 13.52
N ILE A 129 -5.36 -1.92 13.55
CA ILE A 129 -4.82 -1.43 14.82
C ILE A 129 -5.84 -0.64 15.64
N LEU A 130 -6.79 0.02 14.98
CA LEU A 130 -7.83 0.79 15.65
C LEU A 130 -8.90 -0.12 16.25
N HIS A 131 -9.34 -1.13 15.50
CA HIS A 131 -10.37 -2.04 15.99
C HIS A 131 -9.82 -3.14 16.91
N VAL A 132 -8.55 -3.53 16.79
CA VAL A 132 -7.88 -4.32 17.84
C VAL A 132 -7.77 -3.53 19.14
N TYR A 133 -7.56 -2.20 19.08
CA TYR A 133 -7.65 -1.36 20.28
C TYR A 133 -9.05 -1.42 20.88
N ASP A 134 -10.09 -1.20 20.07
CA ASP A 134 -11.49 -1.22 20.54
C ASP A 134 -11.85 -2.58 21.18
N ILE A 135 -11.50 -3.68 20.51
CA ILE A 135 -11.68 -5.06 21.02
C ILE A 135 -10.92 -5.26 22.33
N SER A 136 -9.64 -4.85 22.38
CA SER A 136 -8.83 -4.98 23.59
C SER A 136 -9.41 -4.20 24.77
N ARG A 137 -10.00 -3.02 24.51
CA ARG A 137 -10.72 -2.26 25.54
C ARG A 137 -11.96 -3.01 26.05
N GLY A 138 -12.76 -3.58 25.15
CA GLY A 138 -13.94 -4.39 25.50
C GLY A 138 -13.59 -5.65 26.30
N LEU A 139 -12.55 -6.36 25.88
CA LEU A 139 -12.05 -7.58 26.53
C LEU A 139 -11.14 -7.29 27.74
N GLN A 140 -10.96 -6.02 28.11
CA GLN A 140 -10.13 -5.58 29.24
C GLN A 140 -8.66 -6.02 29.14
N ALA A 141 -8.13 -6.14 27.93
CA ALA A 141 -6.73 -6.46 27.65
C ALA A 141 -5.88 -5.16 27.61
N PRO A 142 -4.70 -5.14 28.24
CA PRO A 142 -3.82 -3.96 28.28
C PRO A 142 -3.02 -3.81 26.99
N TRP A 143 -3.69 -3.43 25.90
CA TRP A 143 -3.07 -3.26 24.58
C TRP A 143 -3.24 -1.83 24.04
N TRP A 144 -2.21 -1.38 23.31
CA TRP A 144 -2.19 -0.07 22.64
C TRP A 144 -1.64 -0.22 21.23
N PRO A 145 -2.15 0.54 20.24
CA PRO A 145 -1.62 0.53 18.88
C PRO A 145 -0.12 0.83 18.86
N PRO A 146 0.72 -0.02 18.24
CA PRO A 146 2.14 0.23 18.15
C PRO A 146 2.46 1.58 17.47
N ALA A 147 3.42 2.31 18.04
CA ALA A 147 3.79 3.67 17.62
C ALA A 147 4.16 3.75 16.13
N LYS A 148 4.83 2.71 15.63
CA LYS A 148 5.33 2.60 14.26
C LYS A 148 4.19 2.47 13.25
N PHE A 149 3.15 1.70 13.56
CA PHE A 149 1.96 1.65 12.70
C PHE A 149 1.22 2.98 12.76
N SER A 150 1.05 3.53 13.96
CA SER A 150 0.34 4.80 14.16
C SER A 150 0.96 5.95 13.37
N SER A 151 2.30 6.08 13.39
CA SER A 151 2.99 7.13 12.65
C SER A 151 2.87 6.96 11.13
N ARG A 152 2.93 5.73 10.62
CA ARG A 152 2.79 5.43 9.18
C ARG A 152 1.37 5.66 8.67
N VAL A 153 0.36 5.25 9.44
CA VAL A 153 -1.06 5.52 9.15
C VAL A 153 -1.31 7.03 9.10
N LEU A 154 -0.88 7.76 10.14
CA LEU A 154 -1.02 9.22 10.19
C LEU A 154 -0.33 9.88 9.00
N ALA A 155 0.93 9.52 8.71
CA ALA A 155 1.66 10.09 7.60
C ALA A 155 0.96 9.90 6.24
N ARG A 156 0.24 8.78 6.05
CA ARG A 156 -0.41 8.46 4.77
C ARG A 156 -1.86 8.93 4.66
N LEU A 157 -2.64 8.84 5.74
CA LEU A 157 -4.09 9.09 5.72
C LEU A 157 -4.50 10.36 6.45
N ALA A 158 -3.63 10.96 7.26
CA ALA A 158 -3.92 12.19 7.99
C ALA A 158 -2.63 13.02 8.20
N PRO A 159 -1.94 13.42 7.11
CA PRO A 159 -0.60 14.02 7.17
C PRO A 159 -0.54 15.27 8.06
N ASP A 160 -1.63 16.03 8.13
CA ASP A 160 -1.73 17.26 8.91
C ASP A 160 -1.98 17.00 10.41
N ALA A 161 -2.46 15.83 10.80
CA ALA A 161 -2.96 15.56 12.15
C ALA A 161 -1.90 15.75 13.24
N THR A 162 -0.64 15.40 12.97
CA THR A 162 0.46 15.61 13.94
C THR A 162 0.76 17.09 14.13
N ALA A 163 0.76 17.86 13.03
CA ALA A 163 1.01 19.29 13.07
C ALA A 163 -0.16 20.06 13.72
N GLU A 164 -1.40 19.65 13.42
CA GLU A 164 -2.61 20.18 14.05
C GLU A 164 -2.64 19.91 15.55
N GLN A 165 -2.33 18.67 15.95
CA GLN A 165 -2.22 18.29 17.36
C GLN A 165 -1.18 19.15 18.09
N GLN A 166 0.00 19.35 17.48
CA GLN A 166 1.06 20.16 18.07
C GLN A 166 0.62 21.63 18.20
N ARG A 167 -0.02 22.20 17.18
CA ARG A 167 -0.56 23.57 17.23
C ARG A 167 -1.61 23.74 18.33
N ALA A 168 -2.53 22.78 18.47
CA ALA A 168 -3.62 22.86 19.43
C ALA A 168 -3.17 22.72 20.89
N THR A 169 -2.13 21.93 21.16
CA THR A 169 -1.71 21.60 22.54
C THR A 169 -0.41 22.26 22.98
N GLY A 170 0.33 22.89 22.07
CA GLY A 170 1.67 23.45 22.33
C GLY A 170 2.77 22.40 22.56
N ARG A 171 2.47 21.10 22.43
CA ARG A 171 3.43 20.00 22.65
C ARG A 171 3.29 18.90 21.60
N ARG A 172 4.39 18.23 21.27
CA ARG A 172 4.36 17.03 20.42
C ARG A 172 3.90 15.83 21.26
N GLN A 173 2.87 15.12 20.80
CA GLN A 173 2.42 13.86 21.42
C GLN A 173 2.97 12.63 20.71
N HIS A 174 2.92 11.51 21.41
CA HIS A 174 3.24 10.19 20.87
C HIS A 174 2.24 9.81 19.76
N SER A 175 2.70 9.22 18.65
CA SER A 175 1.87 8.96 17.46
C SER A 175 0.61 8.14 17.76
N THR A 176 0.70 7.16 18.65
CA THR A 176 -0.47 6.40 19.14
C THR A 176 -1.55 7.31 19.74
N GLN A 177 -1.16 8.30 20.56
CA GLN A 177 -2.10 9.24 21.18
C GLN A 177 -2.71 10.18 20.13
N VAL A 178 -1.90 10.62 19.15
CA VAL A 178 -2.40 11.44 18.04
C VAL A 178 -3.44 10.67 17.24
N LEU A 179 -3.16 9.42 16.87
CA LEU A 179 -4.07 8.58 16.09
C LEU A 179 -5.39 8.29 16.82
N LEU A 180 -5.32 7.90 18.10
CA LEU A 180 -6.52 7.60 18.88
C LEU A 180 -7.38 8.85 19.09
N ARG A 181 -6.78 10.02 19.31
CA ARG A 181 -7.52 11.28 19.41
C ARG A 181 -8.11 11.70 18.07
N TYR A 182 -7.33 11.63 17.00
CA TYR A 182 -7.77 11.99 15.65
C TYR A 182 -9.00 11.19 15.22
N THR A 183 -9.04 9.91 15.60
CA THR A 183 -10.15 9.00 15.28
C THR A 183 -11.24 8.94 16.35
N GLY A 184 -11.25 9.87 17.32
CA GLY A 184 -12.31 10.02 18.32
C GLY A 184 -12.33 8.95 19.43
N ARG A 185 -11.30 8.12 19.54
CA ARG A 185 -11.18 7.06 20.58
C ARG A 185 -10.68 7.60 21.93
N VAL A 186 -10.09 8.79 21.95
CA VAL A 186 -9.59 9.44 23.16
C VAL A 186 -9.89 10.94 23.12
N GLY A 187 -10.53 11.43 24.17
CA GLY A 187 -10.95 12.83 24.29
C GLY A 187 -12.27 13.11 23.57
N ASP A 188 -12.59 14.39 23.39
CA ASP A 188 -13.84 14.79 22.75
C ASP A 188 -13.80 14.47 21.25
N PRO A 189 -14.76 13.69 20.73
CA PRO A 189 -14.79 13.33 19.32
C PRO A 189 -15.05 14.57 18.48
N VAL A 190 -14.23 14.75 17.46
CA VAL A 190 -14.43 15.75 16.41
C VAL A 190 -14.61 15.03 15.07
N PRO A 191 -15.32 15.63 14.10
CA PRO A 191 -15.39 15.07 12.76
C PRO A 191 -13.99 14.87 12.19
N TRP A 192 -13.72 13.67 11.69
CA TRP A 192 -12.44 13.30 11.08
C TRP A 192 -12.69 12.61 9.75
N ARG A 193 -11.68 12.63 8.87
CA ARG A 193 -11.76 11.97 7.56
C ARG A 193 -10.37 11.58 7.08
N TRP A 194 -10.23 10.34 6.61
CA TRP A 194 -9.03 9.94 5.90
C TRP A 194 -8.82 10.72 4.59
N GLN A 195 -7.59 11.19 4.40
CA GLN A 195 -7.08 11.66 3.13
C GLN A 195 -6.64 10.44 2.30
N VAL A 196 -7.56 9.95 1.49
CA VAL A 196 -7.38 8.77 0.63
C VAL A 196 -6.79 9.02 -0.78
N PRO A 197 -6.69 10.26 -1.33
CA PRO A 197 -6.24 10.43 -2.72
C PRO A 197 -4.85 9.84 -2.92
N PRO A 198 -4.49 9.48 -4.17
CA PRO A 198 -3.17 8.94 -4.45
C PRO A 198 -2.14 10.02 -4.12
N VAL A 199 -1.12 9.64 -3.39
CA VAL A 199 0.04 10.52 -3.23
C VAL A 199 0.84 10.35 -4.53
N PRO A 200 1.27 11.43 -5.22
CA PRO A 200 2.23 11.28 -6.30
C PRO A 200 3.40 10.46 -5.74
N PRO A 201 3.88 9.39 -6.43
CA PRO A 201 4.89 8.53 -5.85
C PRO A 201 6.08 9.38 -5.39
N LEU A 202 6.39 9.32 -4.08
CA LEU A 202 7.48 10.09 -3.47
C LEU A 202 8.87 9.64 -3.99
N ILE A 203 8.89 8.55 -4.76
CA ILE A 203 10.06 8.01 -5.45
C ILE A 203 9.58 7.64 -6.85
N ALA A 204 10.04 8.36 -7.88
CA ALA A 204 9.87 7.90 -9.25
C ALA A 204 10.47 6.49 -9.36
N PRO A 205 9.82 5.53 -10.05
CA PRO A 205 10.37 4.19 -10.19
C PRO A 205 11.81 4.26 -10.71
N PRO A 206 12.71 3.36 -10.25
CA PRO A 206 14.09 3.37 -10.69
C PRO A 206 14.11 3.30 -12.21
N ARG A 207 14.77 4.28 -12.82
CA ARG A 207 14.99 4.29 -14.26
C ARG A 207 16.29 3.58 -14.58
N HIS A 208 16.33 2.92 -15.72
CA HIS A 208 17.47 2.14 -16.19
C HIS A 208 18.15 2.82 -17.37
N THR A 209 19.45 2.58 -17.50
CA THR A 209 20.25 3.05 -18.63
C THR A 209 19.94 2.22 -19.87
N CYS A 210 19.70 2.89 -21.00
CA CYS A 210 19.62 2.22 -22.30
C CYS A 210 20.97 1.57 -22.66
N PRO A 211 21.01 0.31 -23.10
CA PRO A 211 22.27 -0.37 -23.45
C PRO A 211 22.98 0.24 -24.66
N CYS A 212 22.25 0.96 -25.52
CA CYS A 212 22.80 1.62 -26.70
C CYS A 212 23.44 2.98 -26.38
N CYS A 213 22.70 3.90 -25.74
CA CYS A 213 23.19 5.27 -25.52
C CYS A 213 23.71 5.55 -24.10
N GLY A 214 23.40 4.68 -23.13
CA GLY A 214 23.76 4.86 -21.72
C GLY A 214 22.90 5.87 -20.95
N HIS A 215 21.94 6.54 -21.60
CA HIS A 215 21.04 7.49 -20.91
C HIS A 215 19.95 6.77 -20.10
N VAL A 216 19.60 7.35 -18.95
CA VAL A 216 18.57 6.84 -18.02
C VAL A 216 17.17 7.15 -18.55
N THR A 217 16.73 6.31 -19.48
CA THR A 217 15.53 6.54 -20.31
C THR A 217 14.47 5.48 -20.10
N LEU A 218 14.87 4.28 -19.67
CA LEU A 218 14.01 3.11 -19.57
C LEU A 218 13.37 2.98 -18.18
N THR A 219 12.17 2.44 -18.13
CA THR A 219 11.42 2.11 -16.90
C THR A 219 11.67 0.68 -16.41
N ALA A 220 12.15 -0.22 -17.29
CA ALA A 220 12.61 -1.57 -16.96
C ALA A 220 13.70 -2.02 -17.95
N ARG A 221 14.50 -3.04 -17.61
CA ARG A 221 15.46 -3.67 -18.54
C ARG A 221 14.85 -4.88 -19.24
N GLY A 222 15.14 -5.05 -20.53
CA GLY A 222 14.70 -6.19 -21.35
C GLY A 222 13.18 -6.26 -21.53
N ALA A 223 12.49 -5.12 -21.40
CA ALA A 223 11.04 -5.04 -21.42
C ALA A 223 10.48 -4.55 -22.77
N PHE A 224 11.28 -4.59 -23.84
CA PHE A 224 10.94 -4.09 -25.18
C PHE A 224 10.56 -2.60 -25.19
N GLU A 225 11.13 -1.82 -24.27
CA GLU A 225 10.91 -0.37 -24.22
C GLU A 225 11.84 0.34 -25.22
N ILE A 226 11.30 1.28 -25.97
CA ILE A 226 12.06 2.07 -26.95
C ILE A 226 12.60 3.33 -26.27
N CYS A 227 13.93 3.46 -26.28
CA CYS A 227 14.65 4.61 -25.73
C CYS A 227 14.27 5.92 -26.47
N ASP A 228 13.78 6.92 -25.74
CA ASP A 228 13.35 8.21 -26.28
C ASP A 228 14.49 9.16 -26.70
N GLU A 229 15.73 8.76 -26.39
CA GLU A 229 16.98 9.43 -26.76
C GLU A 229 17.56 8.87 -28.06
N CYS A 230 17.73 7.55 -28.15
CA CYS A 230 18.42 6.92 -29.28
C CYS A 230 17.55 6.07 -30.20
N TRP A 231 16.31 5.76 -29.79
CA TRP A 231 15.34 4.90 -30.48
C TRP A 231 15.71 3.42 -30.55
N TRP A 232 16.65 2.96 -29.73
CA TRP A 232 16.91 1.54 -29.52
C TRP A 232 15.80 0.92 -28.67
N GLU A 233 15.26 -0.22 -29.10
CA GLU A 233 14.38 -1.08 -28.29
C GLU A 233 15.23 -1.98 -27.39
N ASP A 234 14.98 -1.93 -26.08
CA ASP A 234 15.62 -2.81 -25.10
C ASP A 234 14.94 -4.19 -25.07
N ASP A 235 15.26 -5.00 -26.08
CA ASP A 235 14.79 -6.39 -26.28
C ASP A 235 15.51 -7.42 -25.37
N GLY A 236 16.39 -6.95 -24.49
CA GLY A 236 17.19 -7.78 -23.57
C GLY A 236 18.64 -7.98 -24.01
N GLN A 237 19.03 -7.51 -25.21
CA GLN A 237 20.41 -7.55 -25.69
C GLN A 237 21.34 -6.68 -24.82
N ASP A 238 22.54 -7.17 -24.54
CA ASP A 238 23.56 -6.48 -23.73
C ASP A 238 24.99 -6.86 -24.21
N ASP A 239 26.02 -6.57 -23.42
CA ASP A 239 27.43 -6.75 -23.83
C ASP A 239 27.82 -8.19 -24.23
N HIS A 240 27.14 -9.19 -23.70
CA HIS A 240 27.43 -10.60 -23.97
C HIS A 240 27.02 -11.07 -25.38
N ASP A 241 26.06 -10.40 -26.00
CA ASP A 241 25.47 -10.72 -27.30
C ASP A 241 25.39 -9.48 -28.21
N SER A 242 26.16 -8.43 -27.91
CA SER A 242 26.03 -7.11 -28.57
C SER A 242 26.38 -7.08 -30.06
N ALA A 243 27.06 -8.11 -30.56
CA ALA A 243 27.43 -8.25 -31.96
C ALA A 243 26.33 -8.90 -32.80
N ASP A 244 25.36 -9.57 -32.17
CA ASP A 244 24.29 -10.28 -32.86
C ASP A 244 23.19 -9.33 -33.34
N VAL A 245 22.47 -9.72 -34.40
CA VAL A 245 21.33 -8.97 -34.93
C VAL A 245 20.05 -9.69 -34.53
N HIS A 246 19.27 -9.10 -33.63
CA HIS A 246 18.00 -9.66 -33.16
C HIS A 246 16.81 -9.29 -34.05
N GLY A 247 16.93 -8.25 -34.88
CA GLY A 247 15.86 -7.80 -35.77
C GLY A 247 14.84 -6.90 -35.08
N GLY A 248 13.56 -7.03 -35.46
CA GLY A 248 12.46 -6.29 -34.85
C GLY A 248 12.55 -4.77 -35.07
N PRO A 249 12.09 -3.95 -34.11
CA PRO A 249 12.21 -2.49 -34.13
C PRO A 249 13.64 -1.95 -34.24
N ASN A 250 14.66 -2.74 -33.87
CA ASN A 250 16.07 -2.41 -34.04
C ASN A 250 16.56 -2.62 -35.50
N GLY A 251 15.77 -3.30 -36.34
CA GLY A 251 16.06 -3.57 -37.74
C GLY A 251 17.29 -4.46 -37.91
N ASP A 252 18.07 -4.23 -38.96
CA ASP A 252 19.27 -5.02 -39.27
C ASP A 252 20.51 -4.61 -38.44
N LEU A 253 20.33 -3.89 -37.33
CA LEU A 253 21.42 -3.39 -36.50
C LEU A 253 21.71 -4.31 -35.33
N SER A 254 22.99 -4.55 -35.07
CA SER A 254 23.44 -5.03 -33.77
C SER A 254 23.60 -3.88 -32.78
N LEU A 255 23.58 -4.18 -31.48
CA LEU A 255 23.78 -3.21 -30.42
C LEU A 255 25.13 -2.46 -30.56
N ASP A 256 26.18 -3.17 -30.98
CA ASP A 256 27.49 -2.60 -31.29
C ASP A 256 27.43 -1.53 -32.41
N GLU A 257 26.69 -1.81 -33.47
CA GLU A 257 26.51 -0.88 -34.58
C GLU A 257 25.69 0.33 -34.15
N ALA A 258 24.63 0.12 -33.37
CA ALA A 258 23.80 1.20 -32.84
C ALA A 258 24.59 2.13 -31.92
N ARG A 259 25.42 1.56 -31.02
CA ARG A 259 26.37 2.31 -30.17
C ARG A 259 27.32 3.16 -31.01
N ARG A 260 27.96 2.56 -32.02
CA ARG A 260 28.88 3.28 -32.94
C ARG A 260 28.17 4.42 -33.66
N ARG A 261 26.96 4.19 -34.17
CA ARG A 261 26.14 5.22 -34.84
C ARG A 261 25.76 6.36 -33.90
N TYR A 262 25.39 6.04 -32.66
CA TYR A 262 25.04 7.04 -31.65
C TYR A 262 26.24 7.93 -31.29
N VAL A 263 27.44 7.35 -31.19
CA VAL A 263 28.67 8.12 -30.98
C VAL A 263 29.03 8.96 -32.20
N ALA A 264 28.98 8.38 -33.41
CA ALA A 264 29.37 9.05 -34.66
C ALA A 264 28.54 10.31 -34.97
N LYS A 265 27.26 10.32 -34.58
CA LYS A 265 26.38 11.50 -34.73
C LYS A 265 26.52 12.54 -33.60
N GLY A 266 27.46 12.36 -32.67
CA GLY A 266 27.74 13.31 -31.60
C GLY A 266 26.93 13.15 -30.31
N ARG A 267 26.35 11.95 -30.05
CA ARG A 267 25.55 11.66 -28.85
C ARG A 267 24.35 12.61 -28.64
N GLY A 268 23.75 13.06 -29.73
CA GLY A 268 22.53 13.86 -29.70
C GLY A 268 21.27 13.01 -29.86
N ARG A 269 20.15 13.52 -29.34
CA ARG A 269 18.82 12.89 -29.48
C ARG A 269 18.51 12.58 -30.94
N THR A 270 18.18 11.33 -31.26
CA THR A 270 17.66 11.01 -32.60
C THR A 270 16.23 11.54 -32.70
N LEU A 271 15.93 12.25 -33.79
CA LEU A 271 14.54 12.54 -34.13
C LEU A 271 13.83 11.22 -34.45
N ARG A 272 12.57 11.10 -34.02
CA ARG A 272 11.73 9.93 -34.27
C ARG A 272 11.72 9.61 -35.78
N PRO A 273 12.10 8.40 -36.20
CA PRO A 273 11.88 7.95 -37.57
C PRO A 273 10.39 8.09 -37.91
N ARG A 274 10.05 8.68 -39.05
CA ARG A 274 8.66 8.78 -39.51
C ARG A 274 8.13 7.43 -39.95
#